data_AF-A0A7X3IJ82-F1
#
_entry.id   AF-A0A7X3IJ82-F1
#
_cell.length_a   1.000
_cell.length_b   1.000
_cell.length_c   1.000
_cell.angle_alpha   90.00
_cell.angle_beta   90.00
_cell.angle_gamma   90.00
#
_symmetry.space_group_name_H-M   'P 1'
#
loop_
_entity.id
_entity.type
_entity.pdbx_description
1 polymer ?
#
loop_
_entity_poly.entity_id
_entity_poly.type
_entity_poly.pdbx_seq_one_letter_code
_entity_poly.pdbx_strand_id
1 'polypeptide(L)' 'MPEKYIGQHVEIVYLDRAGKITQRKIEVKGIRGGLVRATCLQTGAPRTFRLDRILAWQPAKTA' A
#
# COMPACT_ATOMS: atom_id res chain seq x y z
N MET A 1 1.48 -4.90 -7.62
CA MET A 1 2.72 -4.57 -6.90
C MET A 1 3.63 -5.79 -6.78
N PRO A 2 4.89 -5.72 -7.27
CA PRO A 2 5.88 -6.79 -7.14
C PRO A 2 6.47 -6.95 -5.72
N GLU A 3 6.98 -8.13 -5.40
CA GLU A 3 7.59 -8.46 -4.09
C GLU A 3 8.85 -7.65 -3.76
N LYS A 4 9.54 -7.08 -4.75
CA LYS A 4 10.73 -6.23 -4.55
C LYS A 4 10.49 -5.02 -3.63
N TYR A 5 9.23 -4.64 -3.42
CA TYR A 5 8.85 -3.53 -2.54
C TYR A 5 8.69 -3.92 -1.07
N ILE A 6 8.77 -5.21 -0.71
CA ILE A 6 8.74 -5.64 0.69
C ILE A 6 9.90 -5.00 1.45
N GLY A 7 9.59 -4.42 2.61
CA GLY A 7 10.51 -3.62 3.43
C GLY A 7 10.64 -2.15 3.00
N GLN A 8 9.99 -1.72 1.90
CA GLN A 8 10.09 -0.36 1.41
C GLN A 8 8.87 0.50 1.78
N HIS A 9 9.09 1.81 1.86
CA HIS A 9 8.04 2.80 1.87
C HIS A 9 7.54 3.05 0.45
N VAL A 10 6.22 2.96 0.26
CA VAL A 10 5.57 3.10 -1.04
C VAL A 10 4.35 3.99 -0.88
N GLU A 11 4.16 4.89 -1.82
CA GLU A 11 2.92 5.61 -1.98
C GLU A 11 2.00 4.89 -2.96
N ILE A 12 0.74 4.70 -2.58
CA ILE A 12 -0.28 4.00 -3.37
C ILE A 12 -1.49 4.89 -3.62
N VAL A 13 -2.14 4.69 -4.76
CA VAL A 13 -3.50 5.14 -5.04
C VAL A 13 -4.43 3.96 -4.82
N TYR A 14 -5.32 4.05 -3.82
CA TYR A 14 -6.16 2.94 -3.36
C TYR A 14 -7.64 3.25 -3.52
N LEU A 15 -8.39 2.34 -4.14
CA LEU A 15 -9.84 2.36 -4.25
C LEU A 15 -10.47 1.63 -3.06
N ASP A 16 -11.11 2.38 -2.16
CA ASP A 16 -11.77 1.77 -1.00
C ASP A 16 -13.08 1.06 -1.35
N ARG A 17 -13.74 0.47 -0.35
CA ARG A 17 -14.98 -0.29 -0.52
C ARG A 17 -16.18 0.57 -0.94
N ALA A 18 -16.17 1.86 -0.62
CA ALA A 18 -17.22 2.81 -1.00
C ALA A 18 -16.97 3.44 -2.37
N GLY A 19 -15.89 3.06 -3.06
CA GLY A 19 -15.51 3.63 -4.35
C GLY A 19 -14.70 4.91 -4.25
N LYS A 20 -14.27 5.31 -3.05
CA LYS A 20 -13.43 6.51 -2.87
C LYS A 20 -11.97 6.19 -3.14
N ILE A 21 -11.36 7.00 -3.99
CA ILE A 21 -9.93 6.94 -4.28
C ILE A 21 -9.16 7.71 -3.21
N THR A 22 -8.13 7.10 -2.65
CA THR A 22 -7.28 7.69 -1.60
C THR A 22 -5.81 7.50 -1.93
N GLN A 23 -4.97 8.49 -1.64
CA GLN A 23 -3.51 8.36 -1.71
C GLN A 23 -2.97 8.04 -0.32
N ARG A 24 -2.11 7.02 -0.21
CA ARG A 24 -1.60 6.53 1.09
C ARG A 24 -0.12 6.21 1.00
N LYS A 25 0.64 6.61 2.02
CA LYS A 25 2.00 6.13 2.25
C LYS A 25 1.96 4.92 3.17
N ILE A 26 2.59 3.84 2.75
CA ILE A 26 2.59 2.55 3.46
C ILE A 26 4.00 1.97 3.50
N GLU A 27 4.31 1.24 4.56
CA GLU A 27 5.47 0.35 4.61
C GLU A 27 5.02 -1.07 4.27
N VAL A 28 5.52 -1.63 3.17
CA VAL A 28 5.11 -2.96 2.72
C VAL A 28 5.77 -4.02 3.59
N LYS A 29 4.99 -4.81 4.33
CA LYS A 29 5.49 -5.90 5.19
C LYS A 29 5.43 -7.26 4.50
N GLY A 30 4.57 -7.43 3.50
CA GLY A 30 4.48 -8.67 2.73
C GLY A 30 3.40 -8.63 1.67
N ILE A 31 3.58 -9.43 0.63
CA ILE A 31 2.62 -9.57 -0.47
C ILE A 31 2.34 -11.06 -0.62
N ARG A 32 1.08 -11.49 -0.46
CA ARG A 32 0.69 -12.90 -0.62
C ARG A 32 -0.80 -13.01 -0.92
N GLY A 33 -1.16 -13.87 -1.87
CA GLY A 33 -2.57 -14.18 -2.16
C GLY A 33 -3.41 -12.97 -2.57
N GLY A 34 -2.83 -12.05 -3.36
CA GLY A 34 -3.53 -10.82 -3.79
C GLY A 34 -3.72 -9.78 -2.68
N LEU A 35 -3.05 -9.94 -1.53
CA LEU A 35 -3.09 -9.00 -0.42
C LEU A 35 -1.71 -8.40 -0.16
N VAL A 36 -1.69 -7.12 0.16
CA VAL A 36 -0.52 -6.38 0.64
C VAL A 36 -0.72 -6.10 2.12
N ARG A 37 0.08 -6.75 2.97
CA ARG A 37 0.18 -6.41 4.39
C ARG A 37 1.14 -5.25 4.54
N ALA A 38 0.71 -4.20 5.22
CA ALA A 38 1.51 -3.00 5.35
C ALA A 38 1.20 -2.23 6.64
N THR A 39 2.13 -1.39 7.08
CA THR A 39 1.84 -0.36 8.08
C THR A 39 1.39 0.90 7.35
N CYS A 40 0.23 1.45 7.68
CA CYS A 40 -0.20 2.73 7.13
C CYS A 40 0.54 3.85 7.86
N LEU A 41 1.43 4.57 7.17
CA LEU A 41 2.28 5.58 7.79
C LEU A 41 1.51 6.81 8.27
N GLN A 42 0.32 7.06 7.72
CA GLN A 42 -0.56 8.13 8.18
C GLN A 42 -1.14 7.87 9.58
N THR A 43 -1.39 6.60 9.94
CA THR A 43 -2.03 6.25 11.23
C THR A 43 -1.12 5.42 12.13
N GLY A 44 0.06 5.02 11.67
CA GLY A 44 0.96 4.08 12.36
C GLY A 44 0.42 2.65 12.50
N ALA A 45 -0.76 2.35 11.95
CA ALA A 45 -1.48 1.11 12.23
C ALA A 45 -1.29 0.06 11.12
N PRO A 46 -1.24 -1.23 11.46
CA PRO A 46 -1.22 -2.30 10.46
C PRO A 46 -2.52 -2.34 9.67
N ARG A 47 -2.43 -2.47 8.34
CA ARG A 47 -3.55 -2.62 7.42
C ARG A 47 -3.22 -3.64 6.33
N THR A 48 -4.27 -4.25 5.81
CA THR A 48 -4.19 -5.10 4.61
C THR A 48 -4.91 -4.41 3.47
N PHE A 49 -4.23 -4.26 2.33
CA PHE A 49 -4.77 -3.71 1.11
C PHE A 49 -4.96 -4.82 0.09
N ARG A 50 -6.05 -4.79 -0.67
CA ARG A 50 -6.20 -5.72 -1.78
C ARG A 50 -5.42 -5.22 -2.99
N LEU A 51 -4.64 -6.10 -3.60
CA LEU A 51 -3.78 -5.76 -4.73
C LEU A 51 -4.59 -5.29 -5.94
N ASP A 52 -5.76 -5.89 -6.16
CA ASP A 52 -6.72 -5.54 -7.22
C ASP A 52 -7.37 -4.17 -7.06
N ARG A 53 -7.21 -3.53 -5.89
CA ARG A 53 -7.73 -2.19 -5.58
C ARG A 53 -6.63 -1.13 -5.47
N ILE A 54 -5.37 -1.51 -5.71
CA ILE A 54 -4.27 -0.56 -5.86
C ILE A 54 -4.20 -0.16 -7.33
N LEU A 55 -4.63 1.06 -7.63
CA LEU A 55 -4.72 1.59 -9.00
C LEU A 55 -3.36 2.02 -9.54
N ALA A 56 -2.49 2.54 -8.67
CA ALA A 56 -1.12 2.93 -8.97
C ALA A 56 -0.25 2.87 -7.71
N TRP A 57 1.07 2.75 -7.88
CA TRP A 57 2.03 2.83 -6.78
C TRP A 57 3.40 3.33 -7.26
N GLN A 58 4.15 3.95 -6.35
CA GLN A 58 5.53 4.39 -6.58
C GLN A 58 6.36 4.27 -5.29
N PRO A 59 7.69 4.06 -5.36
CA PRO A 59 8.54 4.23 -4.18
C PRO A 59 8.27 5.58 -3.52
N ALA A 60 8.08 5.60 -2.20
CA ALA A 60 7.97 6.86 -1.49
C ALA A 60 9.32 7.58 -1.58
N LYS A 61 9.30 8.85 -2.00
CA LYS A 61 10.50 9.68 -1.98
C LYS A 61 10.95 9.82 -0.53
N THR A 62 12.19 9.42 -0.24
CA THR A 62 12.89 9.89 0.96
C THR A 62 13.09 11.39 0.76
N ALA A 63 12.61 12.19 1.72
CA ALA A 63 12.92 13.61 1.79
C ALA A 63 14.37 13.80 2.26
#